data_AF-A0A9D3YZZ2-F1
#
_entry.id   AF-A0A9D3YZZ2-F1
#
_cell.length_a   1.000
_cell.length_b   1.000
_cell.length_c   1.000
_cell.angle_alpha   90.00
_cell.angle_beta   90.00
_cell.angle_gamma   90.00
#
_symmetry.space_group_name_H-M   'P 1'
#
loop_
_entity.id
_entity.type
_entity.pdbx_description
1 polymer ?
#
loop_
_entity_poly.entity_id
_entity_poly.type
_entity_poly.pdbx_seq_one_letter_code
_entity_poly.pdbx_strand_id
1 'polypeptide(L)'
;MASNFDSSIHGGSDLFFDFSCFYCQENDRNTEAEFYCEKCSQFYCQKCVELHNTLFKKHGIFGKENISQWPNTNVDAQEQCQEHKKELTGFCEDHSELICHVCHINNHQYVSCNISYTFELKIKRCHVGPWKQHFILTV
;
A
#
# COMPACT_ATOMS: atom_id res chain seq x y z
N MET A 1 36.02 -20.24 9.85
CA MET A 1 34.76 -20.68 9.21
C MET A 1 33.96 -21.42 10.26
N ALA A 2 32.86 -20.83 10.71
CA ALA A 2 31.71 -21.40 11.44
C ALA A 2 31.03 -20.25 12.19
N SER A 3 30.23 -19.46 11.48
CA SER A 3 29.31 -18.50 12.09
C SER A 3 28.08 -19.25 12.55
N ASN A 4 28.06 -19.66 13.83
CA ASN A 4 26.84 -20.06 14.52
C ASN A 4 26.13 -18.79 14.97
N PHE A 5 24.99 -18.49 14.36
CA PHE A 5 24.05 -17.53 14.91
C PHE A 5 22.70 -18.24 15.08
N ASP A 6 22.60 -18.98 16.17
CA ASP A 6 21.32 -19.42 16.70
C ASP A 6 20.75 -18.25 17.49
N SER A 7 19.55 -17.81 17.13
CA SER A 7 18.78 -16.89 17.96
C SER A 7 17.33 -17.31 17.90
N SER A 8 17.05 -18.41 18.60
CA SER A 8 15.72 -18.73 19.10
C SER A 8 15.25 -17.63 20.06
N ILE A 9 14.45 -16.69 19.56
CA ILE A 9 13.62 -15.79 20.39
C ILE A 9 12.16 -16.20 20.20
N HIS A 10 11.63 -16.92 21.18
CA HIS A 10 10.19 -17.04 21.41
C HIS A 10 9.74 -15.86 22.25
N GLY A 11 9.30 -14.80 21.58
CA GLY A 11 8.50 -13.72 22.14
C GLY A 11 7.35 -13.49 21.17
N GLY A 12 6.11 -13.54 21.67
CA GLY A 12 4.92 -13.25 20.88
C GLY A 12 4.92 -11.80 20.42
N SER A 13 5.57 -11.57 19.28
CA SER A 13 5.75 -10.26 18.66
C SER A 13 5.18 -10.38 17.26
N ASP A 14 4.17 -9.56 16.96
CA ASP A 14 3.71 -9.37 15.58
C ASP A 14 4.91 -8.98 14.72
N LEU A 15 5.40 -9.93 13.91
CA LEU A 15 6.56 -9.72 13.05
C LEU A 15 6.14 -8.80 11.89
N PHE A 16 6.53 -7.53 11.94
CA PHE A 16 6.28 -6.61 10.83
C PHE A 16 7.25 -6.91 9.70
N PHE A 17 6.71 -7.25 8.52
CA PHE A 17 7.46 -7.48 7.30
C PHE A 17 7.20 -6.34 6.31
N ASP A 18 8.21 -5.92 5.56
CA ASP A 18 8.08 -4.90 4.49
C ASP A 18 7.09 -5.35 3.39
N PHE A 19 6.97 -6.67 3.22
CA PHE A 19 6.08 -7.32 2.28
C PHE A 19 5.43 -8.53 2.94
N SER A 20 4.09 -8.53 3.01
CA SER A 20 3.31 -9.65 3.56
C SER A 20 2.58 -10.39 2.45
N CYS A 21 2.46 -11.72 2.60
CA CYS A 21 1.70 -12.55 1.69
C CYS A 21 0.21 -12.17 1.71
N PHE A 22 -0.33 -11.82 0.54
CA PHE A 22 -1.72 -11.38 0.37
C PHE A 22 -2.73 -12.38 0.95
N TYR A 23 -2.63 -13.65 0.54
CA TYR A 23 -3.57 -14.69 0.98
C TYR A 23 -3.38 -15.08 2.45
N CYS A 24 -2.16 -15.00 3.00
CA CYS A 24 -1.98 -15.23 4.43
C CYS A 24 -2.66 -14.12 5.23
N GLN A 25 -2.50 -12.86 4.81
CA GLN A 25 -3.09 -11.71 5.47
C GLN A 25 -4.62 -11.77 5.46
N GLU A 26 -5.24 -12.22 4.36
CA GLU A 26 -6.70 -12.44 4.29
C GLU A 26 -7.20 -13.55 5.22
N ASN A 27 -6.32 -14.44 5.68
CA ASN A 27 -6.64 -15.52 6.62
C ASN A 27 -6.08 -15.25 8.03
N ASP A 28 -5.94 -13.98 8.40
CA ASP A 28 -5.44 -13.53 9.71
C ASP A 28 -4.06 -14.10 10.08
N ARG A 29 -3.24 -14.43 9.07
CA ARG A 29 -1.85 -14.86 9.25
C ARG A 29 -0.91 -13.81 8.71
N ASN A 30 0.05 -13.41 9.53
CA ASN A 30 1.11 -12.54 9.07
C ASN A 30 2.33 -13.38 8.65
N THR A 31 2.56 -13.50 7.35
CA THR A 31 3.68 -14.27 6.79
C THR A 31 4.42 -13.39 5.81
N GLU A 32 5.75 -13.36 5.92
CA GLU A 32 6.62 -12.66 4.98
C GLU A 32 6.38 -13.16 3.55
N ALA A 33 6.33 -12.22 2.61
CA ALA A 33 6.35 -12.54 1.20
C ALA A 33 7.79 -12.71 0.70
N GLU A 34 7.99 -13.76 -0.08
CA GLU A 34 9.26 -14.07 -0.74
C GLU A 34 9.17 -13.91 -2.25
N PHE A 35 7.94 -13.73 -2.76
CA PHE A 35 7.64 -13.68 -4.19
C PHE A 35 6.62 -12.59 -4.52
N TYR A 36 6.76 -12.02 -5.71
CA TYR A 36 5.83 -11.05 -6.28
C TYR A 36 5.37 -11.51 -7.66
N CYS A 37 4.07 -11.45 -7.91
CA CYS A 37 3.50 -11.67 -9.24
C CYS A 37 3.15 -10.34 -9.88
N GLU A 38 3.78 -10.00 -11.00
CA GLU A 38 3.53 -8.74 -11.70
C GLU A 38 2.10 -8.64 -12.24
N LYS A 39 1.60 -9.72 -12.87
CA LYS A 39 0.27 -9.75 -13.48
C LYS A 39 -0.86 -9.65 -12.46
N CYS A 40 -0.66 -10.20 -11.26
CA CYS A 40 -1.63 -10.12 -10.18
C CYS A 40 -1.40 -8.91 -9.28
N SER A 41 -0.24 -8.26 -9.40
CA SER A 41 0.21 -7.17 -8.52
C SER A 41 0.07 -7.55 -7.04
N GLN A 42 0.49 -8.77 -6.69
CA GLN A 42 0.30 -9.37 -5.37
C GLN A 42 1.58 -10.05 -4.87
N PHE A 43 1.73 -10.07 -3.55
CA PHE A 43 2.85 -10.69 -2.84
C PHE A 43 2.47 -12.05 -2.27
N TYR A 44 3.41 -12.99 -2.29
CA TYR A 44 3.19 -14.39 -1.96
C TYR A 44 4.34 -14.93 -1.09
N CYS A 45 4.00 -15.72 -0.08
CA CYS A 45 4.96 -16.63 0.56
C CYS A 45 5.16 -17.89 -0.30
N GLN A 46 6.17 -18.71 0.02
CA GLN A 46 6.46 -19.94 -0.73
C GLN A 46 5.23 -20.85 -0.96
N LYS A 47 4.43 -21.11 0.08
CA LYS A 47 3.24 -21.99 -0.04
C LYS A 47 2.20 -21.42 -0.99
N CYS A 48 1.95 -20.11 -0.92
CA CYS A 48 0.94 -19.47 -1.74
C CYS A 48 1.41 -19.33 -3.20
N VAL A 49 2.71 -19.16 -3.46
CA VAL A 49 3.22 -19.09 -4.83
C VAL A 49 3.21 -20.45 -5.54
N GLU A 50 3.41 -21.56 -4.82
CA GLU A 50 3.30 -22.92 -5.38
C GLU A 50 1.87 -23.20 -5.90
N LEU A 51 0.86 -22.84 -5.09
CA LEU A 51 -0.55 -22.91 -5.50
C LEU A 51 -0.84 -21.95 -6.66
N HIS A 52 -0.33 -20.73 -6.59
CA HIS A 52 -0.48 -19.73 -7.65
C HIS A 52 0.06 -20.25 -8.99
N ASN A 53 1.27 -20.79 -9.00
CA ASN A 53 1.92 -21.31 -10.22
C ASN A 53 1.20 -22.52 -10.81
N THR A 54 0.51 -23.30 -9.98
CA THR A 54 -0.32 -24.42 -10.45
C THR A 54 -1.50 -23.92 -11.30
N LEU A 55 -2.14 -22.83 -10.87
CA LEU A 55 -3.30 -22.23 -11.53
C LEU A 55 -2.90 -21.28 -12.69
N PHE A 56 -1.80 -20.56 -12.52
CA PHE A 56 -1.39 -19.45 -13.38
C PHE A 56 0.01 -19.64 -13.98
N LYS A 57 0.21 -20.74 -14.72
CA LYS A 57 1.51 -21.15 -15.30
C LYS A 57 2.23 -20.11 -16.18
N LYS A 58 1.53 -19.06 -16.64
CA LYS A 58 2.07 -18.01 -17.52
C LYS A 58 2.30 -16.68 -16.81
N HIS A 59 2.15 -16.63 -15.48
CA HIS A 59 2.43 -15.44 -14.71
C HIS A 59 3.94 -15.35 -14.44
N GLY A 60 4.50 -14.16 -14.61
CA GLY A 60 5.88 -13.88 -14.19
C GLY A 60 5.91 -13.74 -12.68
N ILE A 61 6.77 -14.51 -12.04
CA ILE A 61 7.03 -14.46 -10.60
C ILE A 61 8.45 -13.99 -10.39
N PHE A 62 8.61 -12.97 -9.56
CA PHE A 62 9.90 -12.44 -9.13
C PHE A 62 10.13 -12.84 -7.68
N GLY A 63 11.22 -13.56 -7.41
CA GLY A 63 11.63 -13.83 -6.03
C GLY A 63 12.28 -12.60 -5.39
N LYS A 64 12.59 -12.73 -4.10
CA LYS A 64 13.22 -11.67 -3.30
C LYS A 64 14.63 -11.31 -3.79
N GLU A 65 15.29 -12.20 -4.53
CA GLU A 65 16.54 -11.89 -5.23
C GLU A 65 16.37 -10.80 -6.31
N ASN A 66 15.13 -10.56 -6.76
CA ASN A 66 14.75 -9.54 -7.74
C ASN A 66 13.88 -8.43 -7.11
N ILE A 67 14.11 -8.10 -5.83
CA ILE A 67 13.29 -7.14 -5.08
C ILE A 67 13.19 -5.75 -5.71
N SER A 68 14.17 -5.35 -6.54
CA SER A 68 14.12 -4.08 -7.29
C SER A 68 12.99 -4.03 -8.32
N GLN A 69 12.44 -5.17 -8.71
CA GLN A 69 11.29 -5.30 -9.62
C GLN A 69 9.96 -5.31 -8.86
N TRP A 70 9.99 -5.34 -7.53
CA TRP A 70 8.80 -5.30 -6.71
C TRP A 70 8.30 -3.87 -6.62
N PRO A 71 6.99 -3.64 -6.56
CA PRO A 71 6.47 -2.30 -6.33
C PRO A 71 6.95 -1.85 -4.95
N ASN A 72 7.53 -0.66 -4.88
CA ASN A 72 7.95 -0.06 -3.63
C ASN A 72 6.71 0.06 -2.72
N THR A 73 6.65 -0.73 -1.64
CA THR A 73 5.58 -0.65 -0.64
C THR A 73 5.77 0.51 0.32
N ASN A 74 6.78 1.38 0.12
CA ASN A 74 6.72 2.74 0.64
C ASN A 74 5.58 3.50 -0.06
N VAL A 75 4.38 3.21 0.40
CA VAL A 75 3.21 4.09 0.30
C VAL A 75 3.42 5.38 1.12
N ASP A 76 4.59 5.58 1.72
CA ASP A 76 4.98 6.76 2.50
C ASP A 76 5.99 7.68 1.79
N ALA A 77 6.00 7.74 0.46
CA ALA A 77 6.30 9.00 -0.20
C ALA A 77 5.02 9.83 -0.23
N GLN A 78 4.43 10.11 0.94
CA GLN A 78 3.42 11.16 1.02
C GLN A 78 4.07 12.43 0.52
N GLU A 79 3.53 12.95 -0.57
CA GLU A 79 3.92 14.27 -1.05
C GLU A 79 3.78 15.23 0.13
N GLN A 80 4.89 15.90 0.46
CA GLN A 80 4.94 16.87 1.55
C GLN A 80 4.72 18.26 0.96
N CYS A 81 3.98 19.09 1.70
CA CYS A 81 3.90 20.52 1.43
C CYS A 81 5.32 21.10 1.37
N GLN A 82 5.64 21.76 0.25
CA GLN A 82 6.98 22.30 0.02
C GLN A 82 7.37 23.36 1.04
N GLU A 83 6.40 24.14 1.52
CA GLU A 83 6.59 25.23 2.48
C GLU A 83 6.68 24.71 3.91
N HIS A 84 5.76 23.84 4.32
CA HIS A 84 5.60 23.45 5.73
C HIS A 84 6.22 22.10 6.09
N LYS A 85 6.71 21.33 5.09
CA LYS A 85 7.26 19.98 5.26
C LYS A 85 6.33 19.05 6.06
N LYS A 86 5.02 19.21 5.85
CA LYS A 86 3.95 18.39 6.42
C LYS A 86 3.25 17.61 5.32
N GLU A 87 2.66 16.50 5.71
CA GLU A 87 1.76 15.71 4.87
C GLU A 87 0.69 16.58 4.19
N LEU A 88 0.47 16.36 2.90
CA LEU A 88 -0.61 16.97 2.15
C LEU A 88 -1.93 16.27 2.51
N THR A 89 -2.88 17.04 3.03
CA THR A 89 -4.12 16.54 3.63
C THR A 89 -5.37 16.89 2.82
N GLY A 90 -5.24 17.74 1.79
CA GLY A 90 -6.35 18.16 0.95
C GLY A 90 -5.91 18.79 -0.36
N PHE A 91 -6.89 19.08 -1.22
CA PHE A 91 -6.72 19.75 -2.50
C PHE A 91 -7.61 21.00 -2.52
N CYS A 92 -7.02 22.16 -2.80
CA CYS A 92 -7.79 23.38 -3.02
C CYS A 92 -8.16 23.47 -4.51
N GLU A 93 -9.46 23.50 -4.81
CA GLU A 93 -9.95 23.53 -6.19
C GLU A 93 -9.73 24.89 -6.86
N ASP A 94 -9.92 25.99 -6.13
CA ASP A 94 -9.74 27.34 -6.68
C ASP A 94 -8.30 27.64 -7.08
N HIS A 95 -7.34 27.06 -6.35
CA HIS A 95 -5.91 27.22 -6.58
C HIS A 95 -5.29 26.03 -7.31
N SER A 96 -6.08 24.97 -7.53
CA SER A 96 -5.65 23.72 -8.18
C SER A 96 -4.36 23.14 -7.60
N GLU A 97 -4.23 23.16 -6.26
CA GLU A 97 -3.02 22.76 -5.55
C GLU A 97 -3.31 21.81 -4.38
N LEU A 98 -2.35 20.91 -4.10
CA LEU A 98 -2.37 20.09 -2.89
C LEU A 98 -1.85 20.90 -1.70
N ILE A 99 -2.58 20.83 -0.58
CA ILE A 99 -2.31 21.61 0.62
C ILE A 99 -2.20 20.73 1.86
N CYS A 100 -1.40 21.15 2.84
CA CYS A 100 -1.43 20.59 4.19
C CYS A 100 -2.39 21.36 5.10
N HIS A 101 -2.68 20.82 6.28
CA HIS A 101 -3.54 21.47 7.27
C HIS A 101 -3.07 22.89 7.67
N VAL A 102 -1.75 23.16 7.61
CA VAL A 102 -1.20 24.50 7.91
C VAL A 102 -1.53 25.50 6.80
N CYS A 103 -1.44 25.09 5.53
CA CYS A 103 -1.86 25.90 4.39
C CYS A 103 -3.35 26.26 4.49
N HIS A 104 -4.19 25.30 4.91
CA HIS A 104 -5.62 25.55 5.09
C HIS A 104 -5.89 26.69 6.08
N ILE A 105 -5.27 26.66 7.27
CA ILE A 105 -5.46 27.70 8.30
C ILE A 105 -4.86 29.04 7.89
N ASN A 106 -3.63 29.05 7.37
CA ASN A 106 -2.90 30.31 7.19
C ASN A 106 -3.24 31.02 5.88
N ASN A 107 -3.55 30.27 4.82
CA ASN A 107 -3.64 30.83 3.47
C ASN A 107 -5.04 30.71 2.85
N HIS A 108 -5.83 29.71 3.30
CA HIS A 108 -7.15 29.42 2.73
C HIS A 108 -8.31 29.64 3.72
N GLN A 109 -8.06 30.10 4.95
CA GLN A 109 -9.12 30.36 5.94
C GLN A 109 -9.88 31.68 5.69
N TYR A 110 -9.26 32.65 5.00
CA TYR A 110 -9.85 33.96 4.71
C TYR A 110 -10.49 34.06 3.33
N VAL A 111 -10.11 33.18 2.41
CA VAL A 111 -10.70 33.09 1.07
C VAL A 111 -11.70 31.95 1.11
N SER A 112 -12.89 32.14 0.53
CA SER A 112 -13.93 31.11 0.46
C SER A 112 -13.56 30.01 -0.54
N CYS A 113 -12.42 29.36 -0.31
CA CYS A 113 -11.90 28.34 -1.19
C CYS A 113 -12.64 27.02 -0.98
N ASN A 114 -12.99 26.37 -2.08
CA ASN A 114 -13.48 25.02 -2.09
C ASN A 114 -12.31 24.05 -1.89
N ILE A 115 -12.24 23.43 -0.72
CA ILE A 115 -11.19 22.48 -0.36
C ILE A 115 -11.79 21.10 -0.26
N SER A 116 -11.33 20.22 -1.13
CA SER A 116 -11.66 18.80 -1.12
C SER A 116 -10.62 18.06 -0.28
N TYR A 117 -11.07 17.50 0.84
CA TYR A 117 -10.23 16.64 1.67
C TYR A 117 -10.26 15.22 1.15
N THR A 118 -9.09 14.59 1.07
CA THR A 118 -9.00 13.14 0.85
C THR A 118 -9.25 12.34 2.13
N PHE A 119 -9.84 12.96 3.17
CA PHE A 119 -10.31 12.30 4.38
C PHE A 119 -11.58 11.49 4.14
N GLU A 120 -11.57 10.61 3.15
CA GLU A 120 -12.32 9.37 3.26
C GLU A 120 -11.52 8.27 2.56
N LEU A 121 -11.39 7.17 3.31
CA LEU A 121 -11.15 5.81 2.85
C LEU A 121 -9.70 5.27 2.99
N LYS A 122 -9.39 4.82 4.22
CA LYS A 122 -8.86 3.46 4.44
C LYS A 122 -9.83 2.37 3.90
N ILE A 123 -10.49 2.59 2.77
CA ILE A 123 -11.12 1.50 2.02
C ILE A 123 -9.99 0.82 1.30
N LYS A 124 -9.71 -0.39 1.78
CA LYS A 124 -9.17 -1.51 1.01
C LYS A 124 -9.15 -1.16 -0.48
N ARG A 125 -7.97 -0.86 -1.00
CA ARG A 125 -7.73 -0.78 -2.44
C ARG A 125 -7.88 -2.19 -3.01
N CYS A 126 -9.10 -2.69 -3.07
CA CYS A 126 -9.46 -3.82 -3.91
C CYS A 126 -9.30 -3.29 -5.34
N HIS A 127 -8.21 -3.68 -5.99
CA HIS A 127 -8.18 -3.76 -7.44
C HIS A 127 -9.24 -4.77 -7.85
N VAL A 128 -10.47 -4.31 -8.02
CA VAL A 128 -11.52 -5.10 -8.64
C VAL A 128 -11.10 -5.25 -10.10
N GLY A 129 -10.90 -6.49 -10.51
CA GLY A 129 -10.87 -6.85 -11.92
C GLY A 129 -12.14 -6.41 -12.66
N PRO A 130 -12.20 -6.63 -13.97
CA PRO A 130 -13.00 -5.82 -14.89
C PRO A 130 -14.48 -6.19 -14.85
N TRP A 131 -15.25 -5.66 -13.91
CA TRP A 131 -16.72 -5.72 -13.97
C TRP A 131 -17.33 -4.38 -13.56
N LYS A 132 -18.20 -3.89 -14.46
CA LYS A 132 -18.78 -2.55 -14.53
C LYS A 132 -19.41 -2.08 -13.22
N GLN A 133 -19.06 -0.86 -12.80
CA GLN A 133 -19.72 -0.15 -11.70
C GLN A 133 -20.96 0.58 -12.22
N HIS A 134 -22.13 0.21 -11.72
CA HIS A 134 -23.29 1.09 -11.66
C HIS A 134 -23.51 1.42 -10.18
N PHE A 135 -23.32 2.68 -9.80
CA PHE A 135 -23.78 3.19 -8.52
C PHE A 135 -25.11 3.90 -8.74
N ILE A 136 -26.18 3.37 -8.16
CA ILE A 136 -27.46 4.06 -8.03
C ILE A 136 -27.37 4.86 -6.73
N LEU A 137 -27.31 6.18 -6.85
CA LEU A 137 -27.50 7.10 -5.74
C LEU A 137 -28.97 7.08 -5.33
N THR A 138 -29.25 6.79 -4.06
CA THR A 138 -30.50 7.22 -3.44
C THR A 138 -30.14 8.05 -2.23
N VAL A 139 -30.67 9.27 -2.22
CA VAL A 139 -30.52 10.36 -1.24
C VAL A 139 -30.93 9.97 0.17
#